data_AF-A0A1E5BDN4-F1
#
_entry.id   AF-A0A1E5BDN4-F1
#
_cell.length_a   1.000
_cell.length_b   1.000
_cell.length_c   1.000
_cell.angle_alpha   90.00
_cell.angle_beta   90.00
_cell.angle_gamma   90.00
#
_symmetry.space_group_name_H-M   'P 1'
#
loop_
_entity.id
_entity.type
_entity.pdbx_description
1 polymer ?
#
loop_
_entity_poly.entity_id
_entity_poly.type
_entity_poly.pdbx_seq_one_letter_code
_entity_poly.pdbx_strand_id
1 'polypeptide(L)' 'MNSMPHEVIFGEIYLPPLLLVSALAYALTSTIALIGSKFGLYKHFAAPAIVDLSLMIILMVVISHFIPVL' A
#
# COMPACT_ATOMS: atom_id res chain seq x y z
N MET A 1 -10.69 -29.41 -4.66
CA MET A 1 -10.66 -27.95 -4.92
C MET A 1 -9.85 -27.32 -3.80
N ASN A 2 -8.54 -27.18 -4.00
CA ASN A 2 -7.65 -26.47 -3.08
C ASN A 2 -6.79 -25.57 -3.95
N SER A 3 -7.36 -24.44 -4.34
CA SER A 3 -6.63 -23.39 -5.04
C SER A 3 -5.63 -22.84 -4.04
N MET A 4 -4.36 -23.26 -4.14
CA MET A 4 -3.27 -22.61 -3.44
C MET A 4 -3.38 -21.10 -3.74
N PRO A 5 -3.46 -20.24 -2.71
CA PRO A 5 -3.70 -18.82 -2.91
C PRO A 5 -2.52 -18.27 -3.70
N HIS A 6 -2.82 -17.65 -4.83
CA HIS A 6 -1.88 -17.10 -5.80
C HIS A 6 -0.58 -16.56 -5.17
N GLU A 7 0.47 -17.36 -5.16
CA GLU A 7 1.82 -16.87 -4.86
C GLU A 7 2.27 -16.08 -6.08
N VAL A 8 2.73 -14.84 -5.89
CA VAL A 8 3.33 -14.10 -6.99
C VAL A 8 4.71 -14.72 -7.22
N ILE A 9 4.79 -15.61 -8.20
CA ILE A 9 6.03 -16.32 -8.54
C ILE A 9 6.86 -15.41 -9.45
N PHE A 10 7.97 -14.90 -8.92
CA PHE A 10 8.96 -14.17 -9.72
C PHE A 10 10.23 -15.03 -9.83
N GLY A 11 10.26 -15.92 -10.82
CA GLY A 11 11.30 -16.95 -10.91
C GLY A 11 11.14 -18.02 -9.82
N GLU A 12 12.11 -18.13 -8.91
CA GLU A 12 12.07 -19.06 -7.76
C GLU A 12 11.68 -18.37 -6.44
N ILE A 13 11.44 -17.05 -6.47
CA ILE A 13 11.09 -16.28 -5.27
C ILE A 13 9.57 -16.24 -5.16
N TYR A 14 9.06 -16.91 -4.12
CA TYR A 14 7.67 -16.83 -3.72
C TYR A 14 7.44 -15.53 -2.97
N LEU A 15 6.79 -14.57 -3.61
CA LEU A 15 6.41 -13.32 -2.96
C LEU A 15 4.96 -13.43 -2.47
N PRO A 16 4.72 -13.39 -1.15
CA PRO A 16 3.38 -13.24 -0.60
C PRO A 16 2.69 -12.01 -1.21
N PRO A 17 1.44 -12.14 -1.71
CA PRO A 17 0.72 -11.02 -2.30
C PRO A 17 0.60 -9.84 -1.34
N LEU A 18 0.43 -10.11 -0.04
CA LEU A 18 0.37 -9.07 1.00
C LEU A 18 1.68 -8.26 1.11
N LEU A 19 2.84 -8.89 0.91
CA LEU A 19 4.12 -8.16 0.89
C LEU A 19 4.21 -7.23 -0.33
N LEU A 20 3.74 -7.69 -1.49
CA LEU A 20 3.71 -6.87 -2.69
C LEU A 20 2.75 -5.68 -2.54
N VAL A 21 1.52 -5.95 -2.08
CA VAL A 21 0.49 -4.93 -1.86
C VAL A 21 0.95 -3.89 -0.83
N SER A 22 1.53 -4.33 0.29
CA SER A 22 2.03 -3.40 1.33
C SER A 22 3.22 -2.56 0.88
N ALA A 23 4.16 -3.14 0.13
CA ALA A 23 5.30 -2.40 -0.43
C ALA A 23 4.84 -1.30 -1.41
N LEU A 24 3.91 -1.63 -2.30
CA LEU A 24 3.33 -0.67 -3.24
C LEU A 24 2.54 0.43 -2.52
N ALA A 25 1.69 0.06 -1.57
CA ALA A 25 0.90 1.01 -0.79
C ALA A 25 1.80 1.97 0.00
N TYR A 26 2.89 1.47 0.60
CA TYR A 26 3.85 2.29 1.33
C TYR A 26 4.59 3.27 0.40
N ALA A 27 5.05 2.82 -0.76
CA ALA A 27 5.73 3.68 -1.73
C ALA A 27 4.83 4.84 -2.22
N LEU A 28 3.56 4.52 -2.54
CA LEU A 28 2.56 5.52 -2.92
C LEU A 28 2.26 6.50 -1.78
N THR A 29 2.06 5.98 -0.56
CA THR A 29 1.80 6.81 0.62
C THR A 29 2.96 7.75 0.89
N SER A 30 4.20 7.27 0.85
CA SER A 30 5.40 8.09 1.05
C SER A 30 5.53 9.18 -0.02
N THR A 31 5.19 8.88 -1.27
CA THR A 31 5.19 9.87 -2.35
C THR A 31 4.14 10.95 -2.11
N ILE A 32 2.92 10.57 -1.71
CA ILE A 32 1.84 11.51 -1.39
C ILE A 32 2.19 12.33 -0.14
N ALA A 33 2.82 11.72 0.86
CA ALA A 33 3.31 12.38 2.06
C ALA A 33 4.37 13.43 1.73
N LEU A 34 5.35 13.11 0.89
CA LEU A 34 6.36 14.04 0.40
C LEU A 34 5.73 15.23 -0.33
N ILE A 35 4.75 14.97 -1.21
CA ILE A 35 4.00 16.02 -1.91
C ILE A 35 3.20 16.86 -0.92
N GLY A 36 2.48 16.23 0.01
CA GLY A 36 1.69 16.87 1.05
C GLY A 36 2.52 17.77 1.96
N SER A 37 3.73 17.34 2.29
CA SER A 37 4.73 18.14 3.01
C SER A 37 5.16 19.36 2.22
N LYS A 38 5.49 19.16 0.94
CA LYS A 38 5.94 20.25 0.06
C LYS A 38 4.84 21.29 -0.20
N PHE A 39 3.57 20.89 -0.23
CA PHE A 39 2.41 21.77 -0.38
C PHE A 39 1.91 22.37 0.96
N GLY A 40 2.52 22.01 2.09
CA GLY A 40 2.09 22.49 3.41
C GLY A 40 0.72 21.98 3.86
N LEU A 41 0.22 20.88 3.26
CA LEU A 41 -1.06 20.27 3.60
C LEU A 41 -1.07 19.72 5.03
N TYR A 42 0.07 19.31 5.56
CA TYR A 42 0.21 18.91 6.96
C TYR A 42 -0.07 20.03 7.97
N LYS A 43 -0.09 21.29 7.55
CA LYS A 43 -0.53 22.41 8.40
C LYS A 43 -2.04 22.40 8.67
N HIS A 44 -2.83 21.73 7.84
CA HIS A 44 -4.28 21.65 7.96
C HIS A 44 -4.76 20.43 8.75
N PHE A 45 -3.87 19.45 9.00
CA PHE A 45 -4.19 18.24 9.73
C PHE A 45 -3.56 18.27 11.12
N ALA A 46 -4.38 18.16 12.16
CA ALA A 46 -3.92 18.14 13.56
C ALA A 46 -2.98 16.95 13.87
N ALA A 47 -3.10 15.86 13.10
CA ALA A 47 -2.31 14.64 13.27
C ALA A 47 -1.82 14.10 11.91
N PRO A 48 -0.69 14.61 11.38
CA PRO A 48 -0.17 14.22 10.06
C PRO A 48 0.09 12.71 9.94
N ALA A 49 0.61 12.08 11.00
CA ALA A 49 0.89 10.64 11.02
C ALA A 49 -0.38 9.76 10.88
N ILE A 50 -1.53 10.21 11.38
CA ILE A 50 -2.79 9.46 11.27
C ILE A 50 -3.31 9.53 9.83
N VAL A 51 -3.12 10.67 9.16
CA VAL A 51 -3.47 10.84 7.74
C VAL A 51 -2.65 9.90 6.87
N ASP A 52 -1.33 9.83 7.10
CA ASP A 52 -0.44 8.94 6.33
C ASP A 52 -0.81 7.46 6.55
N LEU A 53 -1.07 7.05 7.80
CA LEU A 53 -1.52 5.68 8.09
C LEU A 53 -2.87 5.35 7.46
N SER A 54 -3.84 6.26 7.55
CA SER A 54 -5.14 6.08 6.91
C SER A 54 -5.03 5.97 5.39
N LEU A 55 -4.18 6.81 4.79
CA LEU A 55 -3.94 6.80 3.35
C LEU A 55 -3.28 5.49 2.91
N MET A 56 -2.31 4.98 3.68
CA MET A 56 -1.68 3.68 3.43
C MET A 56 -2.70 2.55 3.43
N ILE A 57 -3.59 2.50 4.41
CA ILE A 57 -4.62 1.45 4.50
C ILE A 57 -5.59 1.53 3.30
N ILE A 58 -6.04 2.74 2.95
CA ILE A 58 -6.92 2.94 1.78
C ILE A 58 -6.24 2.46 0.50
N LEU A 59 -4.98 2.85 0.28
CA LEU A 59 -4.22 2.42 -0.89
C LEU A 59 -3.99 0.91 -0.89
N MET A 60 -3.74 0.30 0.27
CA MET A 60 -3.56 -1.14 0.42
C MET A 60 -4.83 -1.89 -0.01
N VAL A 61 -6.02 -1.45 0.43
CA VAL A 61 -7.30 -2.05 0.03
C VAL A 61 -7.54 -1.90 -1.47
N VAL A 62 -7.28 -0.71 -2.03
CA VAL A 62 -7.44 -0.45 -3.46
C VAL A 62 -6.52 -1.36 -4.28
N ILE A 63 -5.24 -1.45 -3.92
CA ILE A 63 -4.25 -2.28 -4.62
C ILE A 63 -4.57 -3.77 -4.47
N SER A 64 -5.05 -4.20 -3.30
CA SER A 64 -5.51 -5.56 -3.06
C SER A 64 -6.69 -5.99 -3.94
N HIS A 65 -7.40 -5.05 -4.57
CA HIS A 65 -8.45 -5.37 -5.53
C HIS A 65 -7.90 -5.69 -6.92
N PHE A 66 -6.74 -5.12 -7.28
CA PHE A 66 -6.08 -5.34 -8.57
C PHE A 66 -5.16 -6.57 -8.56
N ILE A 67 -4.65 -6.95 -7.39
CA ILE A 67 -3.88 -8.18 -7.20
C ILE A 67 -4.83 -9.17 -6.55
N PRO A 68 -5.28 -10.23 -7.25
CA PRO A 68 -6.17 -11.22 -6.65
C PRO A 68 -5.41 -11.95 -5.53
N VAL A 69 -5.60 -11.48 -4.30
CA VAL A 69 -5.12 -12.14 -3.07
C VAL A 69 -6.14 -13.21 -2.60
N LEU A 70 -7.23 -13.42 -3.35
CA LEU A 70 -8.26 -14.42 -3.09
C LEU A 70 -8.26 -15.53 -4.16
#